data_AF-A0AAW9QIY6-F1
#
_entry.id   AF-A0AAW9QIY6-F1
#
_cell.length_a   1.000
_cell.length_b   1.000
_cell.length_c   1.000
_cell.angle_alpha   90.00
_cell.angle_beta   90.00
_cell.angle_gamma   90.00
#
_symmetry.space_group_name_H-M   'P 1'
#
loop_
_entity.id
_entity.type
_entity.pdbx_description
1 polymer ?
#
loop_
_entity_poly.entity_id
_entity_poly.type
_entity_poly.pdbx_seq_one_letter_code
_entity_poly.pdbx_strand_id
1 'polypeptide(L)'
;MPQHSLRWPAPEPGHLLQRPALPSRVLAALLLQASRGLARAARALAAAPPRAPAERQLEFYAEAGAPEGALFVDGELVGRLAGVRRL
;
A
#
# COMPACT_ATOMS: atom_id res chain seq x y z
N MET A 1 13.99 6.43 33.09
CA MET A 1 13.03 6.12 32.01
C MET A 1 13.56 4.90 31.24
N PRO A 2 13.09 3.68 31.53
CA PRO A 2 13.59 2.48 30.87
C PRO A 2 13.06 2.40 29.43
N GLN A 3 13.97 2.26 28.46
CA GLN A 3 13.64 2.08 27.05
C GLN A 3 13.27 0.61 26.83
N HIS A 4 11.98 0.32 26.60
CA HIS A 4 11.53 -0.98 26.13
C HIS A 4 11.98 -1.15 24.67
N SER A 5 13.12 -1.83 24.49
CA SER A 5 13.50 -2.34 23.18
C SER A 5 12.48 -3.39 22.74
N LEU A 6 11.66 -3.04 21.75
CA LEU A 6 10.81 -4.00 21.02
C LEU A 6 11.74 -4.95 20.26
N ARG A 7 12.14 -6.02 20.95
CA ARG A 7 12.93 -7.11 20.39
C ARG A 7 11.97 -7.91 19.51
N TRP A 8 11.96 -7.62 18.21
CA TRP A 8 11.21 -8.42 17.25
C TRP A 8 11.76 -9.86 17.31
N PRO A 9 10.95 -10.86 17.69
CA PRO A 9 11.40 -12.24 17.70
C PRO A 9 11.74 -12.62 16.25
N ALA A 10 12.98 -13.06 16.03
CA ALA A 10 13.35 -13.63 14.74
C ALA A 10 12.42 -14.82 14.47
N PRO A 11 11.76 -14.90 13.30
CA PRO A 11 10.96 -16.06 12.96
C PRO A 11 11.87 -17.29 12.94
N GLU A 12 11.55 -18.30 13.75
CA GLU A 12 12.32 -19.54 13.77
C GLU A 12 12.33 -20.17 12.37
N PRO A 13 13.51 -20.51 11.81
CA PRO A 13 13.65 -20.89 10.40
C PRO A 13 12.91 -22.19 10.03
N GLY A 14 12.45 -22.97 11.01
CA GLY A 14 11.77 -24.24 10.80
C GLY A 14 10.38 -24.15 10.16
N HIS A 15 9.70 -23.00 10.27
CA HIS A 15 8.35 -22.84 9.70
C HIS A 15 8.38 -22.48 8.21
N LEU A 16 9.46 -21.84 7.76
CA LEU A 16 9.56 -21.22 6.43
C LEU A 16 9.84 -22.23 5.31
N LEU A 17 10.13 -23.49 5.65
CA LEU A 17 10.45 -24.56 4.71
C LEU A 17 9.44 -25.72 4.73
N GLN A 18 8.29 -25.58 5.41
CA GLN A 18 7.21 -26.54 5.22
C GLN A 18 6.75 -26.45 3.77
N ARG A 19 7.21 -27.40 2.95
CA ARG A 19 6.76 -27.54 1.56
C ARG A 19 5.24 -27.68 1.61
N PRO A 20 4.49 -26.69 1.12
CA PRO A 20 3.05 -26.73 1.21
C PRO A 20 2.59 -27.98 0.46
N ALA A 21 1.77 -28.79 1.11
CA ALA A 21 1.17 -29.95 0.47
C ALA A 21 0.47 -29.48 -0.82
N LEU A 22 0.47 -30.32 -1.86
CA LEU A 22 -0.23 -30.04 -3.12
C LEU A 22 -1.64 -29.44 -2.95
N PRO A 23 -2.51 -29.92 -2.02
CA PRO A 23 -3.81 -29.29 -1.77
C PRO A 23 -3.72 -27.83 -1.33
N SER A 24 -2.74 -27.47 -0.48
CA SER A 24 -2.53 -26.09 -0.03
C SER A 24 -2.11 -25.18 -1.19
N ARG A 25 -1.32 -25.69 -2.14
CA ARG A 25 -0.90 -24.92 -3.33
C ARG A 25 -2.07 -24.67 -4.28
N VAL A 26 -2.95 -25.67 -4.47
CA VAL A 26 -4.16 -25.52 -5.29
C VAL A 26 -5.12 -24.53 -4.65
N LEU A 27 -5.37 -24.63 -3.34
CA LEU A 27 -6.21 -23.69 -2.61
C LEU A 27 -5.65 -22.25 -2.70
N ALA A 28 -4.34 -22.07 -2.48
CA ALA A 28 -3.70 -20.76 -2.61
C ALA A 28 -3.84 -20.19 -4.04
N ALA A 29 -3.68 -21.03 -5.07
CA ALA A 29 -3.88 -20.61 -6.46
C ALA A 29 -5.33 -20.19 -6.74
N LEU A 30 -6.31 -20.94 -6.24
CA LEU A 30 -7.73 -20.59 -6.34
C LEU A 30 -8.05 -19.26 -5.66
N LEU A 31 -7.57 -19.07 -4.42
CA LEU A 31 -7.75 -17.83 -3.68
C LEU A 31 -7.11 -16.63 -4.41
N LEU A 32 -5.90 -16.80 -4.94
CA LEU A 32 -5.22 -15.74 -5.70
C LEU A 32 -5.98 -15.38 -6.99
N GLN A 33 -6.52 -16.38 -7.69
CA GLN A 33 -7.33 -16.15 -8.88
C GLN A 33 -8.65 -15.45 -8.56
N ALA A 34 -9.31 -15.84 -7.46
CA ALA A 34 -10.52 -15.16 -6.98
C ALA A 34 -10.23 -13.69 -6.61
N SER A 35 -9.14 -13.44 -5.88
CA SER A 35 -8.70 -12.08 -5.52
C SER A 35 -8.44 -11.21 -6.75
N ARG A 36 -7.79 -11.77 -7.78
CA ARG A 36 -7.58 -11.07 -9.07
C ARG A 36 -8.88 -10.73 -9.77
N GLY A 37 -9.86 -11.64 -9.75
CA GLY A 37 -11.20 -11.39 -10.28
C GLY A 37 -11.88 -10.22 -9.56
N LEU A 38 -11.88 -10.26 -8.23
CA LEU A 38 -12.46 -9.21 -7.39
C LEU A 38 -11.77 -7.85 -7.63
N ALA A 39 -10.44 -7.82 -7.71
CA ALA A 39 -9.68 -6.60 -8.00
C ALA A 39 -9.96 -6.02 -9.40
N ARG A 40 -10.31 -6.86 -10.39
CA ARG A 40 -10.76 -6.38 -11.71
C ARG A 40 -12.18 -5.81 -11.63
N ALA A 41 -13.09 -6.48 -10.94
CA ALA A 41 -14.45 -5.99 -10.75
C ALA A 41 -14.48 -4.66 -9.98
N ALA A 42 -13.69 -4.55 -8.90
CA ALA A 42 -13.54 -3.31 -8.15
C ALA A 42 -13.02 -2.17 -9.04
N ARG A 43 -12.03 -2.43 -9.90
CA ARG A 43 -11.53 -1.43 -10.86
C ARG A 43 -12.55 -1.06 -11.93
N ALA A 44 -13.36 -2.01 -12.41
CA ALA A 44 -14.41 -1.73 -13.37
C ALA A 44 -15.53 -0.87 -12.74
N LEU A 45 -15.85 -1.11 -11.47
CA LEU A 45 -16.80 -0.29 -10.71
C LEU A 45 -16.23 1.09 -10.34
N ALA A 46 -14.95 1.16 -10.01
CA ALA A 46 -14.25 2.40 -9.67
C ALA A 46 -13.84 3.22 -10.90
N ALA A 47 -13.87 2.62 -12.10
CA ALA A 47 -13.63 3.32 -13.34
C ALA A 47 -14.77 4.31 -13.57
N ALA A 48 -14.59 5.54 -13.08
CA ALA A 48 -15.40 6.67 -13.47
C ALA A 48 -15.39 6.77 -15.01
N PRO A 49 -16.49 7.19 -15.64
CA PRO A 49 -16.50 7.42 -17.09
C PRO A 49 -15.32 8.33 -17.45
N PRO A 50 -14.67 8.11 -18.62
CA PRO A 50 -13.54 8.93 -19.04
C PRO A 50 -13.97 10.39 -18.97
N ARG A 51 -13.47 11.08 -17.94
CA ARG A 51 -13.70 12.51 -17.79
C ARG A 51 -12.97 13.13 -18.97
N ALA A 52 -13.69 13.90 -19.79
CA ALA A 52 -13.08 14.78 -20.79
C ALA A 52 -11.85 15.42 -20.15
N PRO A 53 -10.69 15.52 -20.83
CA PRO A 53 -9.43 15.89 -20.23
C PRO A 53 -9.63 17.18 -19.44
N ALA A 54 -9.82 17.03 -18.13
CA ALA A 54 -9.86 18.14 -17.22
C ALA A 54 -8.42 18.60 -17.19
N GLU A 55 -8.20 19.82 -17.65
CA GLU A 55 -6.95 20.55 -17.48
C GLU A 55 -6.45 20.24 -16.06
N ARG A 56 -5.37 19.44 -15.94
CA ARG A 56 -4.89 18.97 -14.64
C ARG A 56 -4.36 20.19 -13.90
N GLN A 57 -5.23 20.87 -13.16
CA GLN A 57 -4.83 21.93 -12.25
C GLN A 57 -4.16 21.27 -11.05
N LEU A 58 -2.83 21.33 -11.04
CA LEU A 58 -2.01 20.95 -9.92
C LEU A 58 -2.00 22.14 -8.95
N GLU A 59 -2.81 22.08 -7.90
CA GLU A 59 -2.80 23.08 -6.84
C GLU A 59 -1.60 22.82 -5.91
N PHE A 60 -0.57 23.66 -6.00
CA PHE A 60 0.57 23.64 -5.08
C PHE A 60 0.24 24.46 -3.84
N TYR A 61 0.01 23.78 -2.71
CA TYR A 61 0.02 24.43 -1.41
C TYR A 61 1.48 24.62 -0.97
N ALA A 62 2.06 25.77 -1.31
CA ALA A 62 3.37 26.21 -0.86
C ALA A 62 3.32 26.89 0.53
N GLU A 63 2.37 26.50 1.37
CA GLU A 63 2.27 27.02 2.73
C GLU A 63 3.19 26.18 3.63
N ALA A 64 4.12 26.85 4.32
CA ALA A 64 5.18 26.24 5.13
C ALA A 64 4.67 25.58 6.44
N GLY A 65 3.47 25.02 6.42
CA GLY A 65 2.82 24.31 7.53
C GLY A 65 2.50 22.84 7.24
N ALA A 66 2.64 22.37 6.00
CA ALA A 66 2.49 20.95 5.70
C ALA A 66 3.71 20.18 6.25
N PRO A 67 3.52 19.15 7.10
CA PRO A 67 4.61 18.43 7.72
C PRO A 67 5.56 17.85 6.64
N GLU A 68 6.82 18.29 6.69
CA GLU A 68 7.84 18.05 5.66
C GLU A 68 7.86 16.59 5.16
N GLY A 69 7.66 16.41 3.86
CA GLY A 69 7.71 15.10 3.21
C GLY A 69 6.48 14.22 3.39
N ALA A 70 5.37 14.69 3.96
CA ALA A 70 4.11 13.96 3.99
C ALA A 70 3.50 13.81 2.58
N LEU A 71 3.22 12.58 2.16
CA LEU A 71 2.58 12.27 0.89
C LEU A 71 1.09 12.03 1.13
N PHE A 72 0.26 12.79 0.44
CA PHE A 72 -1.19 12.64 0.45
C PHE A 72 -1.70 12.09 -0.88
N VAL A 73 -2.66 11.18 -0.81
CA VAL A 73 -3.43 10.69 -1.98
C VAL A 73 -4.89 10.80 -1.60
N ASP A 74 -5.68 11.48 -2.44
CA ASP A 74 -7.10 11.76 -2.18
C ASP A 74 -7.38 12.45 -0.82
N GLY A 75 -6.42 13.21 -0.30
CA GLY A 75 -6.50 13.86 1.01
C GLY A 75 -6.11 12.99 2.20
N GLU A 76 -5.78 11.70 1.99
CA GLU A 76 -5.30 10.80 3.05
C GLU A 76 -3.78 10.70 3.08
N LEU A 77 -3.20 10.67 4.29
CA LEU A 77 -1.76 10.51 4.50
C LEU A 77 -1.34 9.06 4.21
N VAL A 78 -0.62 8.84 3.11
CA VAL A 78 -0.18 7.50 2.69
C VAL A 78 1.26 7.18 3.10
N GLY A 79 2.05 8.19 3.47
CA GLY A 79 3.43 7.96 3.90
C GLY A 79 4.26 9.23 4.03
N ARG A 80 5.54 9.05 4.34
CA ARG A 80 6.52 10.13 4.42
C ARG A 80 7.74 9.81 3.56
N LEU A 81 8.13 10.73 2.69
CA LEU A 81 9.33 10.62 1.85
C LEU A 81 10.57 10.93 2.69
N ALA A 82 11.48 9.95 2.83
CA ALA A 82 12.74 10.15 3.52
C ALA A 82 13.68 11.05 2.69
N GLY A 83 14.28 12.06 3.33
CA GLY A 83 15.31 12.91 2.72
C GLY A 83 14.84 14.23 2.07
N VAL A 84 13.55 14.54 2.10
CA VAL A 84 13.03 15.84 1.63
C VAL A 84 13.21 16.88 2.74
N ARG A 85 14.17 17.79 2.57
CA ARG A 85 14.50 18.87 3.53
C ARG A 85 13.99 20.25 3.15
N ARG A 86 13.41 20.40 1.95
CA ARG A 86 12.79 21.64 1.47
C ARG A 86 11.95 21.34 0.23
N LEU A 87 10.74 21.90 0.17
CA LEU A 87 9.93 22.01 -1.04
C LEU A 87 10.10 23.41 -1.64
#